data_AF-A0AAF0E9F9-F1
#
_entry.id   AF-A0AAF0E9F9-F1
#
_cell.length_a   1.000
_cell.length_b   1.000
_cell.length_c   1.000
_cell.angle_alpha   90.00
_cell.angle_beta   90.00
_cell.angle_gamma   90.00
#
_symmetry.space_group_name_H-M   'P 1'
#
loop_
_entity.id
_entity.type
_entity.pdbx_description
1 polymer ?
#
loop_
_entity_poly.entity_id
_entity_poly.type
_entity_poly.pdbx_seq_one_letter_code
_entity_poly.pdbx_strand_id
1 'polypeptide(L)'
;MNDLMQQMVGVVKSMFPHVPEASIRYDLMLSGSAEVTCDKILQQGYLPPPPDGFPGADEARQPATVEPPQPPSEPATSAPPPPANLITRYHLEERLADAETPSTLSAAWSDNANDRQKSLEERKAQMILQARR
;
A
#
# COMPACT_ATOMS: atom_id res chain seq x y z
N MET A 1 7.86 -11.24 34.19
CA MET A 1 6.72 -10.51 33.60
C MET A 1 6.99 -10.07 32.16
N ASN A 2 8.22 -9.70 31.77
CA ASN A 2 8.55 -9.40 30.36
C ASN A 2 8.43 -10.58 29.38
N ASP A 3 8.67 -11.80 29.83
CA ASP A 3 8.70 -12.99 28.96
C ASP A 3 7.35 -13.28 28.28
N LEU A 4 6.25 -13.17 29.04
CA LEU A 4 4.89 -13.35 28.54
C LEU A 4 4.52 -12.32 27.46
N MET A 5 4.89 -11.05 27.66
CA MET A 5 4.68 -9.99 26.67
C MET A 5 5.43 -10.34 25.37
N GLN A 6 6.68 -10.80 25.50
CA GLN A 6 7.51 -11.14 24.34
C GLN A 6 6.94 -12.33 23.56
N GLN A 7 6.39 -13.32 24.27
CA GLN A 7 5.68 -14.45 23.66
C GLN A 7 4.44 -13.99 22.89
N MET A 8 3.62 -13.11 23.48
CA MET A 8 2.42 -12.59 22.83
C MET A 8 2.76 -11.76 21.58
N VAL A 9 3.79 -10.91 21.66
CA VAL A 9 4.32 -10.18 20.51
C VAL A 9 4.76 -11.12 19.40
N GLY A 10 5.50 -12.19 19.73
CA GLY A 10 5.95 -13.20 18.78
C GLY A 10 4.80 -13.91 18.06
N VAL A 11 3.72 -14.26 18.78
CA VAL A 11 2.51 -14.86 18.19
C VAL A 11 1.87 -13.91 17.17
N VAL A 12 1.66 -12.65 17.54
CA VAL A 12 1.05 -11.65 16.63
C VAL A 12 1.96 -11.38 15.42
N LYS A 13 3.28 -11.29 15.62
CA LYS A 13 4.25 -11.05 14.55
C LYS A 13 4.33 -12.21 13.55
N SER A 14 4.16 -13.46 14.01
CA SER A 14 4.08 -14.64 13.15
C SER A 14 2.85 -14.60 12.23
N MET A 15 1.71 -14.13 12.75
CA MET A 15 0.46 -13.98 11.99
C MET A 15 0.51 -12.77 11.05
N PHE A 16 1.14 -11.68 11.49
CA PHE A 16 1.17 -10.39 10.80
C PHE A 16 2.61 -9.89 10.64
N PRO A 17 3.40 -10.46 9.71
CA PRO A 17 4.80 -10.09 9.53
C PRO A 17 4.97 -8.64 9.03
N HIS A 18 3.96 -8.10 8.35
CA HIS A 18 3.91 -6.72 7.86
C HIS A 18 3.71 -5.68 8.98
N VAL A 19 3.24 -6.09 10.16
CA VAL A 19 3.01 -5.18 11.28
C VAL A 19 4.30 -5.02 12.09
N PRO A 20 4.74 -3.79 12.40
CA PRO A 20 5.95 -3.56 13.16
C PRO A 20 5.82 -4.01 14.61
N GLU A 21 6.89 -4.56 15.17
CA GLU A 21 6.88 -5.15 16.51
C GLU A 21 6.58 -4.10 17.60
N ALA A 22 7.07 -2.87 17.41
CA ALA A 22 6.82 -1.76 18.34
C ALA A 22 5.34 -1.38 18.45
N SER A 23 4.58 -1.40 17.34
CA SER A 23 3.13 -1.14 17.36
C SER A 23 2.36 -2.27 18.05
N ILE A 24 2.76 -3.52 17.82
CA ILE A 24 2.19 -4.70 18.50
C ILE A 24 2.39 -4.55 20.00
N ARG A 25 3.63 -4.25 20.42
CA ARG A 25 4.00 -4.12 21.83
C ARG A 25 3.24 -3.00 22.53
N TYR A 26 3.06 -1.87 21.85
CA TYR A 26 2.26 -0.75 22.35
C TYR A 26 0.78 -1.10 22.49
N ASP A 27 0.17 -1.70 21.45
CA ASP A 27 -1.25 -2.09 21.52
C ASP A 27 -1.48 -3.19 22.57
N LEU A 28 -0.56 -4.14 22.73
CA LEU A 28 -0.61 -5.14 23.82
C LEU A 28 -0.53 -4.50 25.20
N MET A 29 0.17 -3.37 25.35
CA MET A 29 0.24 -2.64 26.61
C MET A 29 -1.09 -1.96 26.97
N LEU A 30 -1.87 -1.55 25.96
CA LEU A 30 -3.20 -0.97 26.15
C LEU A 30 -4.28 -2.06 26.27
N SER A 31 -4.20 -3.10 25.45
CA SER A 31 -5.23 -4.11 25.31
C SER A 31 -5.07 -5.28 26.26
N GLY A 32 -3.85 -5.58 26.71
CA GLY A 32 -3.53 -6.68 27.62
C GLY A 32 -3.65 -8.10 27.04
N SER A 33 -4.14 -8.26 25.81
CA SER A 33 -4.44 -9.55 25.18
C SER A 33 -4.05 -9.57 23.70
N ALA A 34 -3.35 -10.62 23.28
CA ALA A 34 -2.94 -10.80 21.88
C ALA A 34 -4.15 -10.99 20.95
N GLU A 35 -5.20 -11.65 21.43
CA GLU A 35 -6.42 -11.92 20.66
C GLU A 35 -7.13 -10.62 20.24
N VAL A 36 -7.21 -9.64 21.15
CA VAL A 36 -7.85 -8.34 20.88
C VAL A 36 -7.00 -7.51 19.91
N THR A 37 -5.67 -7.57 20.04
CA THR A 37 -4.76 -6.93 19.07
C THR A 37 -4.88 -7.56 17.68
N CYS A 38 -4.98 -8.89 17.59
CA CYS A 38 -5.22 -9.58 16.32
C CYS A 38 -6.55 -9.16 15.69
N ASP A 39 -7.63 -9.12 16.47
CA ASP A 39 -8.95 -8.70 16.00
C ASP A 39 -8.94 -7.26 15.48
N LYS A 40 -8.27 -6.34 16.19
CA LYS A 40 -8.05 -4.96 15.71
C LYS A 40 -7.30 -4.91 14.38
N ILE A 41 -6.23 -5.70 14.23
CA ILE A 41 -5.47 -5.76 12.97
C ILE A 41 -6.36 -6.25 11.84
N LEU A 42 -7.23 -7.24 12.09
CA LEU A 42 -8.15 -7.76 11.08
C LEU A 42 -9.25 -6.75 10.71
N GLN A 43 -9.77 -6.00 11.68
CA GLN A 43 -10.82 -5.01 11.44
C GLN A 43 -10.32 -3.74 10.75
N GLN A 44 -9.16 -3.22 11.19
CA GLN A 44 -8.62 -1.94 10.73
C GLN A 44 -7.59 -2.10 9.61
N GLY A 45 -6.94 -3.25 9.51
CA GLY A 45 -5.83 -3.51 8.59
C GLY A 45 -4.49 -2.93 9.04
N TYR A 46 -4.44 -2.19 10.15
CA TYR A 46 -3.22 -1.59 10.69
C TYR A 46 -3.33 -1.36 12.21
N LEU A 47 -2.20 -1.16 12.89
CA LEU A 47 -2.14 -0.76 14.30
C LEU A 47 -1.79 0.72 14.45
N PRO A 48 -2.28 1.39 15.51
CA PRO A 48 -1.88 2.75 15.81
C PRO A 48 -0.36 2.83 16.04
N PRO A 49 0.33 3.82 15.48
CA PRO A 49 1.76 3.99 15.69
C PRO A 49 2.03 4.35 17.17
N PRO A 50 3.08 3.78 17.78
CA PRO A 50 3.45 4.10 19.16
C PRO A 50 3.91 5.58 19.27
N PRO A 51 3.76 6.21 20.45
CA PRO A 51 4.17 7.59 20.69
C PRO A 51 5.69 7.79 20.56
N ASP A 52 6.10 8.99 20.14
CA ASP A 52 7.49 9.43 20.03
C ASP A 52 8.21 9.27 21.38
N GLY A 53 9.15 8.33 21.46
CA GLY A 53 9.87 7.95 22.71
C GLY A 53 9.74 6.47 23.11
N PHE A 54 8.89 5.69 22.44
CA PHE A 54 8.84 4.23 22.65
C PHE A 54 9.98 3.52 21.92
N PRO A 55 10.66 2.52 22.53
CA PRO A 55 11.73 1.78 21.87
C PRO A 55 11.19 1.10 20.59
N GLY A 56 11.74 1.47 19.43
CA GLY A 56 11.31 0.96 18.12
C GLY A 56 10.21 1.79 17.43
N ALA A 57 9.86 2.96 17.96
CA ALA A 57 8.89 3.86 17.31
C ALA A 57 9.34 4.28 15.89
N ASP A 58 10.65 4.46 15.66
CA ASP A 58 11.21 4.74 14.35
C ASP A 58 10.92 3.64 13.32
N GLU A 59 10.96 2.37 13.74
CA GLU A 59 10.70 1.21 12.86
C GLU A 59 9.21 1.07 12.54
N ALA A 60 8.33 1.45 13.47
CA ALA A 60 6.88 1.46 13.23
C ALA A 60 6.42 2.63 12.34
N ARG A 61 7.19 3.73 12.29
CA ARG A 61 6.90 4.90 11.45
C ARG A 61 7.50 4.79 10.07
N GLN A 62 8.43 3.85 9.85
CA GLN A 62 8.86 3.51 8.51
C GLN A 62 7.67 2.85 7.82
N PRO A 63 7.11 3.44 6.75
CA PRO A 63 6.25 2.66 5.87
C PRO A 63 7.07 1.43 5.47
N ALA A 64 6.43 0.27 5.37
CA ALA A 64 6.99 -0.82 4.61
C ALA A 64 7.24 -0.29 3.18
N THR A 65 8.39 0.33 2.98
CA THR A 65 9.07 0.31 1.71
C THR A 65 9.22 -1.18 1.47
N VAL A 66 8.29 -1.73 0.71
CA VAL A 66 8.60 -2.78 -0.24
C VAL A 66 9.93 -2.37 -0.83
N GLU A 67 11.01 -2.91 -0.28
CA GLU A 67 12.33 -2.78 -0.85
C GLU A 67 12.15 -3.33 -2.27
N PRO A 68 12.20 -2.48 -3.31
CA PRO A 68 12.31 -3.03 -4.64
C PRO A 68 13.59 -3.88 -4.61
N PRO A 69 13.58 -5.12 -5.13
CA PRO A 69 14.77 -5.96 -5.13
C PRO A 69 15.93 -5.13 -5.63
N GLN A 70 16.95 -4.97 -4.78
CA GLN A 70 18.15 -4.21 -5.09
C GLN A 70 18.67 -4.71 -6.44
N PRO A 71 18.62 -3.91 -7.53
CA PRO A 71 19.17 -4.37 -8.78
C PRO A 71 20.67 -4.59 -8.56
N PRO A 72 21.26 -5.66 -9.11
CA PRO A 72 22.71 -5.80 -9.10
C PRO A 72 23.32 -4.52 -9.69
N SER A 73 24.44 -4.08 -9.12
CA SER A 73 25.17 -2.91 -9.60
C SER A 73 25.59 -3.13 -11.05
N GLU A 74 24.76 -2.67 -11.98
CA GLU A 74 25.09 -2.58 -13.39
C GLU A 74 25.83 -1.26 -13.66
N PRO A 75 26.90 -1.27 -14.46
CA PRO A 75 27.66 -0.07 -14.78
C PRO A 75 26.78 0.95 -15.50
N ALA A 76 27.04 2.23 -15.22
CA ALA A 76 26.34 3.37 -15.79
C ALA A 76 26.26 3.30 -17.33
N THR A 77 25.04 3.11 -17.85
CA THR A 77 24.71 3.41 -19.25
C THR A 77 23.49 4.30 -19.30
N SER A 78 23.74 5.56 -19.69
CA SER A 78 22.86 6.55 -20.31
C SER A 78 21.42 6.72 -19.79
N ALA A 79 21.14 7.93 -19.31
CA ALA A 79 19.82 8.43 -18.96
C ALA A 79 18.74 8.07 -20.01
N PRO A 80 17.57 7.54 -19.60
CA PRO A 80 16.44 7.42 -20.50
C PRO A 80 15.92 8.82 -20.89
N PRO A 81 15.32 8.95 -22.09
CA PRO A 81 14.74 10.20 -22.57
C PRO A 81 13.66 10.73 -21.62
N PRO A 82 13.30 12.04 -21.72
CA PRO A 82 12.30 12.67 -20.86
C PRO A 82 11.02 11.85 -20.74
N PRO A 83 10.29 11.97 -19.61
CA PRO A 83 9.16 11.10 -19.31
C PRO A 83 8.15 11.14 -20.46
N ALA A 84 8.01 10.02 -21.17
CA ALA A 84 6.97 9.85 -22.16
C ALA A 84 5.63 10.14 -21.45
N ASN A 85 4.90 11.15 -21.94
CA ASN A 85 3.62 11.54 -21.38
C ASN A 85 2.74 10.31 -21.19
N LEU A 86 2.00 10.23 -20.07
CA LEU A 86 1.15 9.08 -19.77
C LEU A 86 0.16 8.78 -20.92
N ILE A 87 -0.25 9.83 -21.64
CA ILE A 87 -1.09 9.71 -22.85
C ILE A 87 -0.40 8.88 -23.93
N THR A 88 0.87 9.14 -24.22
CA THR A 88 1.67 8.39 -25.20
C THR A 88 1.95 6.96 -24.71
N ARG A 89 2.17 6.78 -23.40
CA ARG A 89 2.41 5.45 -22.80
C ARG A 89 1.19 4.53 -22.86
N TYR A 90 -0.01 5.09 -22.74
CA TYR A 90 -1.28 4.35 -22.76
C TYR A 90 -2.05 4.53 -24.07
N HIS A 91 -1.42 5.09 -25.12
CA HIS A 91 -2.05 5.35 -26.42
C HIS A 91 -3.42 6.06 -26.31
N LEU A 92 -3.54 7.04 -25.40
CA LEU A 92 -4.79 7.76 -25.11
C LEU A 92 -5.00 9.01 -25.99
N GLU A 93 -4.23 9.14 -27.07
CA GLU A 93 -4.21 10.33 -27.94
C GLU A 93 -5.56 10.53 -28.66
N GLU A 94 -6.14 9.45 -29.18
CA GLU A 94 -7.46 9.48 -29.83
C GLU A 94 -8.58 9.77 -28.83
N ARG A 95 -8.47 9.22 -27.62
CA ARG A 95 -9.46 9.40 -26.54
C ARG A 95 -9.46 10.82 -25.97
N LEU A 96 -8.31 11.50 -26.03
CA LEU A 96 -8.19 12.91 -25.63
C LEU A 96 -9.02 13.84 -26.54
N ALA A 97 -9.18 13.50 -27.82
CA ALA A 97 -9.98 14.28 -28.76
C ALA A 97 -11.50 14.12 -28.54
N ASP A 98 -11.93 13.00 -27.92
CA ASP A 98 -13.33 12.62 -27.72
C ASP A 98 -13.85 12.85 -26.27
N ALA A 99 -12.96 13.22 -25.34
CA ALA A 99 -13.21 13.26 -23.89
C ALA A 99 -14.11 14.40 -23.36
N GLU A 100 -15.06 14.91 -24.14
CA GLU A 100 -16.00 15.95 -23.68
C GLU A 100 -17.16 15.37 -22.83
N THR A 101 -17.33 14.05 -22.77
CA THR A 101 -18.42 13.42 -22.01
C THR A 101 -17.95 12.80 -20.68
N PRO A 102 -18.39 13.31 -19.52
CA PRO A 102 -18.06 12.72 -18.23
C PRO A 102 -18.87 11.42 -18.04
N SER A 103 -18.29 10.29 -18.41
CA SER A 103 -18.84 8.98 -18.11
C SER A 103 -18.53 8.61 -16.66
N THR A 104 -19.53 8.71 -15.78
CA THR A 104 -19.46 8.32 -14.37
C THR A 104 -19.40 6.80 -14.26
N LEU A 105 -18.20 6.22 -14.24
CA LEU A 105 -18.04 4.78 -14.04
C LEU A 105 -18.26 4.45 -12.56
N SER A 106 -19.26 3.60 -12.29
CA SER A 106 -19.54 3.12 -10.93
C SER A 106 -18.36 2.30 -10.41
N ALA A 107 -18.05 2.46 -9.11
CA ALA A 107 -16.88 1.91 -8.44
C ALA A 107 -16.96 0.38 -8.17
N ALA A 108 -17.89 -0.35 -8.79
CA ALA A 108 -18.03 -1.78 -8.58
C ALA A 108 -16.84 -2.56 -9.17
N TRP A 109 -16.31 -3.53 -8.43
CA TRP A 109 -15.33 -4.48 -8.95
C TRP A 109 -16.06 -5.70 -9.49
N SER A 110 -15.78 -6.06 -10.73
CA SER A 110 -16.32 -7.26 -11.35
C SER A 110 -15.71 -8.52 -10.74
N ASP A 111 -16.47 -9.60 -10.65
CA ASP A 111 -16.00 -10.91 -10.14
C ASP A 111 -15.06 -11.62 -11.14
N ASN A 112 -15.28 -11.40 -12.44
CA ASN A 112 -14.47 -11.95 -13.51
C ASN A 112 -13.15 -11.16 -13.70
N ALA A 113 -12.02 -11.87 -13.77
CA ALA A 113 -10.69 -11.27 -13.89
C ALA A 113 -10.51 -10.39 -15.14
N ASN A 114 -11.02 -10.83 -16.29
CA ASN A 114 -10.90 -10.10 -17.55
C ASN A 114 -11.72 -8.79 -17.52
N ASP A 115 -12.92 -8.86 -16.95
CA ASP A 115 -13.81 -7.70 -16.82
C ASP A 115 -13.27 -6.67 -15.81
N ARG A 116 -12.67 -7.17 -14.72
CA ARG A 116 -11.97 -6.34 -13.73
C ARG A 116 -10.77 -5.64 -14.35
N GLN A 117 -9.97 -6.34 -15.15
CA GLN A 117 -8.82 -5.74 -15.83
C GLN A 117 -9.27 -4.58 -16.72
N LYS A 118 -10.27 -4.81 -17.59
CA LYS A 118 -10.84 -3.78 -18.47
C LYS A 118 -11.37 -2.57 -17.68
N SER A 119 -12.10 -2.82 -16.59
CA SER A 119 -12.61 -1.75 -15.73
C SER A 119 -11.49 -0.91 -15.10
N LEU A 120 -10.40 -1.54 -14.67
CA LEU A 120 -9.25 -0.83 -14.10
C LEU A 120 -8.46 -0.05 -15.16
N GLU A 121 -8.26 -0.62 -16.34
CA GLU A 121 -7.65 0.07 -17.48
C GLU A 121 -8.44 1.31 -17.87
N GLU A 122 -9.76 1.21 -17.91
CA GLU A 122 -10.63 2.33 -18.25
C GLU A 122 -10.64 3.44 -17.19
N ARG A 123 -10.75 3.08 -15.90
CA ARG A 123 -10.62 4.07 -14.80
C ARG A 123 -9.27 4.78 -14.81
N LYS A 124 -8.20 4.04 -15.10
CA LYS A 124 -6.85 4.60 -15.22
C LYS A 124 -6.74 5.57 -16.39
N ALA A 125 -7.30 5.22 -17.55
CA ALA A 125 -7.36 6.12 -18.69
C ALA A 125 -8.14 7.41 -18.37
N GLN A 126 -9.30 7.28 -17.71
CA GLN A 126 -10.09 8.44 -17.28
C GLN A 126 -9.33 9.34 -16.30
N MET A 127 -8.66 8.76 -15.29
CA MET A 127 -7.86 9.51 -14.33
C MET A 127 -6.76 10.33 -15.02
N ILE A 128 -6.07 9.73 -15.99
CA ILE A 128 -5.01 10.41 -16.75
C ILE A 128 -5.58 11.59 -17.56
N LEU A 129 -6.74 11.42 -18.17
CA LEU A 129 -7.40 12.48 -18.93
C LEU A 129 -7.90 13.61 -18.02
N GLN A 130 -8.51 13.29 -16.87
CA GLN A 130 -8.99 14.27 -15.90
C GLN A 130 -7.86 15.09 -15.30
N ALA A 131 -6.72 14.48 -14.98
CA ALA A 131 -5.56 15.18 -14.39
C ALA A 131 -4.91 16.21 -15.34
N ARG A 132 -5.23 16.17 -16.64
CA ARG A 132 -4.76 17.16 -17.63
C ARG A 132 -5.71 18.36 -17.77
N ARG A 133 -6.97 18.20 -17.39
CA ARG A 133 -7.97 19.27 -17.43
C ARG A 133 -7.78 20.22 -16.25
#